data_AF-A0A818TXC4-F1
#
_entry.id   AF-A0A818TXC4-F1
#
_cell.length_a   1.000
_cell.length_b   1.000
_cell.length_c   1.000
_cell.angle_alpha   90.00
_cell.angle_beta   90.00
_cell.angle_gamma   90.00
#
_symmetry.space_group_name_H-M   'P 1'
#
loop_
_entity.id
_entity.type
_entity.pdbx_description
1 polymer ?
#
loop_
_entity_poly.entity_id
_entity_poly.type
_entity_poly.pdbx_seq_one_letter_code
_entity_poly.pdbx_strand_id
1 'polypeptide(L)'
;MDGKFSFSLGTQESATWNQGGIGGGPSVTYSAGEKTVVVTLECVTDGTNELEALGEVSTNHYKLNLKHKCACWDGCKNVPPETTTKSSEGGGGSSSLSGGAIFTIIFLILVFDYFTGFVL
;
A
#
# COMPACT_ATOMS: atom_id res chain seq x y z
N MET A 1 -13.87 20.24 -16.05
CA MET A 1 -12.62 20.16 -15.26
C MET A 1 -13.02 19.87 -13.84
N ASP A 2 -13.07 18.58 -13.45
CA ASP A 2 -13.69 18.14 -12.19
C ASP A 2 -12.81 18.33 -10.94
N GLY A 3 -11.84 19.26 -10.99
CA GLY A 3 -11.16 19.82 -9.81
C GLY A 3 -10.53 18.81 -8.84
N LYS A 4 -10.13 17.62 -9.30
CA LYS A 4 -9.49 16.63 -8.43
C LYS A 4 -7.99 16.92 -8.33
N PHE A 5 -7.57 17.46 -7.20
CA PHE A 5 -6.16 17.60 -6.85
C PHE A 5 -5.67 16.31 -6.17
N SER A 6 -4.52 15.81 -6.63
CA SER A 6 -3.83 14.69 -5.99
C SER A 6 -2.60 15.24 -5.26
N PHE A 7 -2.40 14.79 -4.03
CA PHE A 7 -1.26 15.17 -3.21
C PHE A 7 -0.57 13.92 -2.70
N SER A 8 0.76 13.88 -2.81
CA SER A 8 1.55 12.85 -2.15
C SER A 8 1.65 13.18 -0.66
N LEU A 9 1.26 12.22 0.16
CA LEU A 9 1.24 12.32 1.62
C LEU A 9 2.32 11.45 2.28
N GLY A 10 3.03 10.62 1.49
CA GLY A 10 4.04 9.70 1.99
C GLY A 10 4.43 8.67 0.95
N THR A 11 5.58 8.03 1.13
CA THR A 11 6.03 6.87 0.34
C THR A 11 6.13 5.63 1.22
N GLN A 12 6.10 4.44 0.62
CA GLN A 12 6.28 3.21 1.39
C GLN A 12 7.65 3.14 2.08
N GLU A 13 8.67 3.75 1.48
CA GLU A 13 10.02 3.86 2.08
C GLU A 13 10.04 4.70 3.36
N SER A 14 9.11 5.65 3.50
CA SER A 14 8.97 6.48 4.70
C SER A 14 8.15 5.83 5.83
N ALA A 15 7.59 4.64 5.58
CA ALA A 15 6.65 4.01 6.49
C ALA A 15 7.34 3.58 7.79
N THR A 16 6.83 4.09 8.91
CA THR A 16 7.29 3.72 10.26
C THR A 16 6.14 3.08 11.02
N TRP A 17 6.35 1.85 11.47
CA TRP A 17 5.38 1.13 12.30
C TRP A 17 5.42 1.61 13.75
N ASN A 18 4.26 1.84 14.34
CA ASN A 18 4.07 2.06 15.76
C ASN A 18 3.07 1.03 16.28
N GLN A 19 3.53 0.12 17.14
CA GLN A 19 2.70 -0.97 17.68
C GLN A 19 1.56 -0.48 18.60
N GLY A 20 1.56 0.79 19.00
CA GLY A 20 0.65 1.31 20.01
C GLY A 20 1.15 1.04 21.44
N GLY A 21 0.44 1.63 22.40
CA GLY A 21 0.71 1.49 23.83
C GLY A 21 -0.56 1.10 24.58
N ILE A 22 -0.52 1.09 25.91
CA ILE A 22 -1.71 0.86 26.72
C ILE A 22 -2.72 1.97 26.41
N GLY A 23 -3.83 1.63 25.75
CA GLY A 23 -4.88 2.57 25.35
C GLY A 23 -4.70 3.22 23.96
N GLY A 24 -3.61 2.92 23.24
CA GLY A 24 -3.40 3.38 21.87
C GLY A 24 -3.27 2.20 20.91
N GLY A 25 -4.13 2.13 19.89
CA GLY A 25 -4.05 1.10 18.86
C GLY A 25 -2.79 1.22 17.98
N PRO A 26 -2.47 0.18 17.19
CA PRO A 26 -1.36 0.23 16.26
C PRO A 26 -1.58 1.32 15.19
N SER A 27 -0.49 1.86 14.67
CA SER A 27 -0.52 2.87 13.62
C SER A 27 0.70 2.81 12.72
N VAL A 28 0.56 3.33 11.51
CA VAL A 28 1.65 3.52 10.55
C VAL A 28 1.78 5.00 10.29
N THR A 29 3.00 5.52 10.43
CA THR A 29 3.32 6.90 10.09
C THR A 29 4.07 6.96 8.78
N TYR A 30 3.68 7.87 7.90
CA TYR A 30 4.35 8.19 6.66
C TYR A 30 4.81 9.65 6.66
N SER A 31 5.87 9.95 5.93
CA SER A 31 6.36 11.31 5.77
C SER A 31 6.65 11.65 4.32
N ALA A 32 6.34 12.89 3.93
CA ALA A 32 6.62 13.46 2.62
C ALA A 32 6.99 14.94 2.76
N GLY A 33 8.30 15.22 2.81
CA GLY A 33 8.80 16.56 3.13
C GLY A 33 8.40 16.98 4.54
N GLU A 34 7.66 18.08 4.66
CA GLU A 34 7.13 18.57 5.95
C GLU A 34 5.82 17.88 6.36
N LYS A 35 5.20 17.13 5.45
CA LYS A 35 3.92 16.46 5.73
C LYS A 35 4.13 15.14 6.44
N THR A 36 3.34 14.94 7.49
CA THR A 36 3.30 13.69 8.25
C THR A 36 1.89 13.15 8.22
N VAL A 37 1.76 11.86 7.94
CA VAL A 37 0.47 11.20 7.88
C VAL A 37 0.45 10.00 8.79
N VAL A 38 -0.51 9.99 9.71
CA VAL A 38 -0.69 8.89 10.67
C VAL A 38 -1.93 8.11 10.29
N VAL A 39 -1.73 6.86 9.91
CA VAL A 39 -2.79 5.88 9.67
C VAL A 39 -2.99 5.07 10.94
N THR A 40 -4.07 5.31 11.65
CA THR A 40 -4.47 4.50 12.81
C THR A 40 -5.14 3.23 12.31
N LEU A 41 -4.77 2.09 12.88
CA LEU A 41 -5.31 0.80 12.50
C LEU A 41 -6.33 0.35 13.54
N GLU A 42 -7.57 0.17 13.10
CA GLU A 42 -8.68 -0.28 13.91
C GLU A 42 -9.02 -1.73 13.56
N CYS A 43 -8.93 -2.61 14.56
CA CYS A 43 -9.30 -4.02 14.43
C CYS A 43 -10.82 -4.15 14.39
N VAL A 44 -11.34 -4.69 13.29
CA VAL A 44 -12.76 -5.00 13.10
C VAL A 44 -12.94 -6.47 12.66
N THR A 45 -13.91 -7.18 13.24
CA THR A 45 -14.12 -8.62 13.00
C THR A 45 -15.27 -8.94 12.03
N ASP A 46 -16.04 -7.91 11.64
CA ASP A 46 -17.21 -8.00 10.75
C ASP A 46 -16.84 -8.04 9.26
N GLY A 47 -15.55 -7.90 8.93
CA GLY A 47 -15.05 -7.88 7.55
C GLY A 47 -15.06 -6.50 6.90
N THR A 48 -15.35 -5.45 7.67
CA THR A 48 -15.28 -4.06 7.19
C THR A 48 -13.85 -3.71 6.78
N ASN A 49 -13.71 -3.13 5.59
CA ASN A 49 -12.47 -2.60 5.05
C ASN A 49 -12.72 -1.14 4.65
N GLU A 50 -12.63 -0.25 5.61
CA GLU A 50 -12.98 1.16 5.44
C GLU A 50 -11.77 2.04 5.78
N LEU A 51 -11.42 2.92 4.84
CA LEU A 51 -10.42 3.97 5.07
C LEU A 51 -11.15 5.30 5.23
N GLU A 52 -11.14 5.82 6.45
CA GLU A 52 -11.72 7.10 6.80
C GLU A 52 -10.62 8.17 6.82
N ALA A 53 -10.75 9.19 5.98
CA ALA A 53 -9.88 10.34 6.00
C ALA A 53 -10.41 11.36 7.01
N LEU A 54 -9.82 11.38 8.21
CA LEU A 54 -10.17 12.35 9.25
C LEU A 54 -9.67 13.77 8.90
N GLY A 55 -8.77 13.87 7.93
CA GLY A 55 -8.25 15.12 7.41
C GLY A 55 -7.03 15.62 8.16
N GLU A 56 -6.82 16.94 8.09
CA GLU A 56 -5.70 17.62 8.73
C GLU A 56 -6.02 17.92 10.19
N VAL A 57 -5.24 17.35 11.11
CA VAL A 57 -5.43 17.52 12.56
C VAL A 57 -4.57 18.65 13.12
N SER A 58 -3.43 18.93 12.48
CA SER A 58 -2.59 20.10 12.71
C SER A 58 -1.83 20.43 11.42
N THR A 59 -1.21 21.61 11.33
CA THR A 59 -0.49 22.06 10.13
C THR A 59 0.47 20.99 9.61
N ASN A 60 0.27 20.51 8.38
CA ASN A 60 1.05 19.43 7.74
C ASN A 60 0.91 18.04 8.39
N HIS A 61 0.01 17.84 9.35
CA HIS A 61 -0.26 16.55 9.97
C HIS A 61 -1.66 16.05 9.63
N TYR A 62 -1.70 14.93 8.92
CA TYR A 62 -2.94 14.31 8.49
C TYR A 62 -3.19 13.02 9.24
N LYS A 63 -4.47 12.74 9.52
CA LYS A 63 -4.88 11.52 10.19
C LYS A 63 -5.85 10.74 9.32
N LEU A 64 -5.59 9.44 9.21
CA LEU A 64 -6.50 8.48 8.60
C LEU A 64 -6.79 7.38 9.60
N ASN A 65 -7.98 6.80 9.51
CA ASN A 65 -8.35 5.62 10.25
C ASN A 65 -8.65 4.49 9.26
N LEU A 66 -7.97 3.36 9.41
CA LEU A 66 -8.19 2.17 8.61
C LEU A 66 -8.80 1.09 9.48
N LYS A 67 -10.09 0.84 9.26
CA LYS A 67 -10.79 -0.31 9.84
C LYS A 67 -10.53 -1.52 8.97
N HIS A 68 -9.87 -2.52 9.53
CA HIS A 68 -9.59 -3.75 8.80
C HIS A 68 -9.39 -4.93 9.77
N LYS A 69 -9.90 -6.11 9.40
CA LYS A 69 -9.59 -7.37 10.12
C LYS A 69 -8.10 -7.61 10.36
N CYS A 70 -7.24 -7.14 9.46
CA CYS A 70 -5.81 -7.34 9.51
C CYS A 70 -5.10 -6.55 10.60
N ALA A 71 -5.75 -5.53 11.16
CA ALA A 71 -5.25 -4.84 12.34
C ALA A 71 -5.41 -5.68 13.62
N CYS A 72 -6.20 -6.75 13.59
CA CYS A 72 -6.31 -7.71 14.69
C CYS A 72 -5.09 -8.65 14.71
N TRP A 73 -4.65 -9.06 15.90
CA TRP A 73 -3.47 -9.92 16.14
C TRP A 73 -3.38 -11.17 15.22
N ASP A 74 -4.53 -11.71 14.81
CA ASP A 74 -4.64 -12.92 13.98
C ASP A 74 -5.46 -12.74 12.69
N GLY A 75 -5.88 -11.52 12.35
CA GLY A 75 -6.93 -11.35 11.33
C GLY A 75 -6.48 -11.49 9.87
N CYS A 76 -5.17 -11.55 9.60
CA CYS A 76 -4.64 -11.85 8.27
C CYS A 76 -4.16 -13.30 8.09
N LYS A 77 -4.31 -14.20 9.07
CA LYS A 77 -3.71 -15.55 9.02
C LYS A 77 -4.17 -16.42 7.81
N ASN A 78 -5.22 -16.00 7.10
CA ASN A 78 -5.80 -16.70 5.96
C ASN A 78 -5.82 -15.88 4.66
N VAL A 79 -4.88 -14.96 4.43
CA VAL A 79 -4.72 -14.36 3.10
C VAL A 79 -3.76 -15.24 2.29
N PRO A 80 -4.24 -16.17 1.43
CA PRO A 80 -3.35 -16.73 0.41
C PRO A 80 -2.78 -15.56 -0.40
N PRO A 81 -1.53 -15.64 -0.90
CA PRO A 81 -0.95 -14.62 -1.76
C PRO A 81 -1.66 -14.62 -3.12
N GLU A 82 -2.94 -14.28 -3.16
CA GLU A 82 -3.66 -13.99 -4.38
C GLU A 82 -3.42 -12.53 -4.72
N THR A 83 -2.48 -12.36 -5.64
CA THR A 83 -2.69 -11.64 -6.88
C THR A 83 -3.51 -10.37 -6.73
N THR A 84 -2.81 -9.22 -6.78
CA THR A 84 -3.39 -7.94 -7.19
C THR A 84 -3.85 -8.05 -8.65
N THR A 85 -4.85 -8.89 -8.93
CA THR A 85 -5.55 -8.94 -10.20
C THR A 85 -6.62 -7.88 -10.12
N LYS A 86 -6.37 -6.81 -10.87
CA LYS A 86 -7.36 -5.85 -11.33
C LYS A 86 -8.69 -6.57 -11.58
N SER A 87 -9.74 -6.13 -10.88
CA SER A 87 -11.11 -6.32 -11.34
C SER A 87 -11.24 -5.63 -12.69
N SER A 88 -11.11 -6.38 -13.77
CA SER A 88 -11.62 -6.03 -15.10
C SER A 88 -11.71 -7.32 -15.91
N GLU A 89 -12.95 -7.75 -16.06
CA GLU A 89 -13.53 -8.41 -17.23
C GLU A 89 -12.62 -9.28 -18.11
N GLY A 90 -12.96 -10.57 -18.17
CA GLY A 90 -13.06 -11.27 -19.45
C GLY A 90 -11.90 -12.18 -19.85
N GLY A 91 -12.26 -13.45 -20.11
CA GLY A 91 -11.69 -14.19 -21.24
C GLY A 91 -10.52 -15.11 -20.90
N GLY A 92 -10.71 -16.40 -21.20
CA GLY A 92 -9.75 -17.47 -20.97
C GLY A 92 -8.49 -17.41 -21.85
N GLY A 93 -7.53 -18.28 -21.52
CA GLY A 93 -6.32 -18.47 -22.32
C GLY A 93 -5.15 -19.05 -21.54
N SER A 94 -5.25 -20.33 -21.17
CA SER A 94 -4.14 -21.09 -20.62
C SER A 94 -3.01 -21.24 -21.65
N SER A 95 -1.89 -20.55 -21.42
CA SER A 95 -0.60 -20.87 -22.03
C SER A 95 0.47 -20.75 -20.95
N SER A 96 0.79 -21.90 -20.35
CA SER A 96 1.86 -22.06 -19.37
C SER A 96 3.20 -21.68 -20.00
N LEU A 97 3.67 -20.49 -19.68
CA LEU A 97 5.07 -20.10 -19.87
C LEU A 97 5.82 -20.47 -18.60
N SER A 98 6.66 -21.49 -18.70
CA SER A 98 7.52 -22.00 -17.63
C SER A 98 8.25 -20.86 -16.92
N GLY A 99 8.13 -20.81 -15.59
CA GLY A 99 8.56 -19.69 -14.74
C GLY A 99 10.03 -19.28 -14.87
N GLY A 100 10.88 -20.08 -15.52
CA GLY A 100 12.27 -19.73 -15.83
C GLY A 100 12.42 -18.60 -16.88
N ALA A 101 11.44 -18.39 -17.76
CA ALA A 101 11.50 -17.36 -18.80
C ALA A 101 11.11 -15.95 -18.30
N ILE A 102 10.37 -15.86 -17.18
CA ILE A 102 9.91 -14.57 -16.64
C ILE A 102 11.04 -13.87 -15.89
N PHE A 103 11.86 -14.62 -15.14
CA PHE A 103 13.01 -14.06 -14.43
C PHE A 103 14.06 -13.48 -15.39
N THR A 104 14.27 -14.09 -16.56
CA THR A 104 15.21 -13.57 -17.55
C THR A 104 14.71 -12.30 -18.23
N ILE A 105 13.41 -12.19 -18.50
CA ILE A 105 12.82 -10.97 -19.07
C ILE A 105 12.91 -9.80 -18.09
N ILE A 106 12.57 -10.01 -16.81
CA ILE A 106 12.65 -8.96 -15.78
C ILE A 106 14.10 -8.54 -15.55
N PHE A 107 15.04 -9.49 -15.49
CA PHE A 107 16.45 -9.18 -15.33
C PHE A 107 17.00 -8.40 -16.53
N LEU A 108 16.59 -8.74 -17.76
CA LEU A 108 16.99 -7.99 -18.96
C LEU A 108 16.43 -6.57 -18.98
N ILE A 109 15.18 -6.36 -18.55
CA ILE A 109 14.59 -5.01 -18.46
C ILE A 109 15.36 -4.17 -17.43
N LEU A 110 15.61 -4.71 -16.23
CA LEU A 110 16.34 -4.00 -15.17
C LEU A 110 17.80 -3.70 -15.57
N VAL A 111 18.48 -4.63 -16.25
CA VAL A 111 19.84 -4.40 -16.75
C VAL A 111 19.85 -3.40 -17.90
N PHE A 112 18.87 -3.44 -18.80
CA PHE A 112 18.76 -2.47 -19.89
C PHE A 112 18.48 -1.07 -19.33
N ASP A 113 17.50 -0.90 -18.45
CA ASP A 113 17.20 0.38 -17.78
C ASP A 113 18.40 0.90 -16.96
N TYR A 114 19.15 0.02 -16.30
CA TYR A 114 20.38 0.39 -15.60
C TYR A 114 21.49 0.87 -16.55
N PHE A 115 21.66 0.21 -17.71
CA PHE A 115 22.69 0.59 -18.69
C PHE A 115 22.30 1.79 -19.56
N THR A 116 21.02 1.95 -19.90
CA THR A 116 20.54 3.07 -20.73
C THR A 116 20.13 4.28 -19.91
N GLY A 117 19.91 4.14 -18.60
CA GLY A 117 19.54 5.22 -17.67
C GLY A 117 20.69 6.17 -17.27
N PHE A 118 21.87 6.09 -17.89
CA PHE A 118 22.96 7.06 -17.71
C PHE A 118 23.09 8.08 -18.88
N VAL A 119 22.16 8.11 -19.83
CA VAL A 119 22.14 9.16 -20.87
C VAL A 119 20.71 9.65 -21.10
N LEU A 120 20.25 10.57 -20.24
CA LEU A 120 19.65 11.88 -20.57
C LEU A 120 19.11 12.56 -19.31
#